data_AF-A0A1I6CYQ9-F1
#
_entry.id   AF-A0A1I6CYQ9-F1
#
_cell.length_a   1.000
_cell.length_b   1.000
_cell.length_c   1.000
_cell.angle_alpha   90.00
_cell.angle_beta   90.00
_cell.angle_gamma   90.00
#
_symmetry.space_group_name_H-M   'P 1'
#
loop_
_entity.id
_entity.type
_entity.pdbx_description
1 polymer ?
#
loop_
_entity_poly.entity_id
_entity_poly.type
_entity_poly.pdbx_seq_one_letter_code
_entity_poly.pdbx_strand_id
1 'polypeptide(L)'
;MPYRNILTKSFPVILGTIILFSAVLVLLQGGSAQAQQKLLYWGSRGRDVSVVQQKLKAWGYYNGFVDGSYGSATYRAVRDFQRRNGLRVDGIVGPNTRAALGLAAVAPAAPARDQKTVASRGYVSTSRDVQLLARVIEGEAADEPYSGKVAVGAVILNRVKSAAFPNTISGVVFQPLAFESVANGQYTRPLTKESIQAARQAMAGWDPTGGATFFWNPAKRVSPWIWSRNIVGRIGRHVFAR
;
A
#
# COMPACT_ATOMS: atom_id res chain seq x y z
N MET A 1 51.97 70.54 22.41
CA MET A 1 51.45 70.84 23.77
C MET A 1 49.97 70.43 23.82
N PRO A 2 49.52 69.71 24.85
CA PRO A 2 48.21 69.04 24.88
C PRO A 2 47.12 69.85 25.62
N TYR A 3 45.90 69.29 25.60
CA TYR A 3 44.71 69.58 26.42
C TYR A 3 43.79 70.76 26.05
N ARG A 4 42.54 70.40 25.71
CA ARG A 4 41.26 71.08 26.00
C ARG A 4 40.14 70.33 25.27
N ASN A 5 38.90 70.21 25.71
CA ASN A 5 38.23 70.28 27.00
C ASN A 5 36.75 69.94 26.69
N ILE A 6 36.15 69.12 27.56
CA ILE A 6 34.82 69.34 28.16
C ILE A 6 33.59 69.36 27.21
N LEU A 7 32.87 68.24 27.25
CA LEU A 7 31.44 68.11 27.60
C LEU A 7 30.59 69.41 27.59
N THR A 8 29.55 69.42 26.76
CA THR A 8 28.12 69.48 27.14
C THR A 8 27.33 70.21 26.05
N LYS A 9 26.27 69.55 25.57
CA LYS A 9 24.88 70.00 25.73
C LYS A 9 23.93 69.04 25.01
N SER A 10 22.97 68.56 25.77
CA SER A 10 21.87 67.69 25.37
C SER A 10 20.72 68.49 24.74
N PHE A 11 19.80 67.73 24.12
CA PHE A 11 18.40 68.02 23.69
C PHE A 11 18.19 68.30 22.18
N PRO A 12 17.04 67.87 21.57
CA PRO A 12 16.04 66.86 21.97
C PRO A 12 15.61 65.88 20.85
N VAL A 13 14.78 64.92 21.26
CA VAL A 13 14.05 63.89 20.52
C VAL A 13 13.11 64.44 19.44
N ILE A 14 13.19 63.90 18.21
CA ILE A 14 12.09 63.76 17.23
C ILE A 14 12.38 62.45 16.45
N LEU A 15 11.93 61.28 16.90
CA LEU A 15 10.65 60.63 16.59
C LEU A 15 10.30 60.63 15.07
N GLY A 16 10.43 59.47 14.43
CA GLY A 16 9.61 59.11 13.27
C GLY A 16 10.14 59.52 11.91
N THR A 17 11.15 58.81 11.39
CA THR A 17 11.46 58.78 9.96
C THR A 17 11.46 57.34 9.43
N ILE A 18 10.37 57.02 8.72
CA ILE A 18 10.28 56.04 7.62
C ILE A 18 10.12 54.56 8.04
N ILE A 19 9.07 54.29 8.82
CA ILE A 19 8.31 53.02 8.74
C ILE A 19 7.02 53.33 7.98
N LEU A 20 7.11 53.69 6.70
CA LEU A 20 5.94 53.81 5.81
C LEU A 20 6.39 53.93 4.34
N PHE A 21 6.74 52.81 3.68
CA PHE A 21 6.44 52.54 2.25
C PHE A 21 6.90 51.15 1.80
N SER A 22 6.35 50.10 2.40
CA SER A 22 5.98 48.86 1.69
C SER A 22 5.02 48.02 2.54
N ALA A 23 4.07 48.68 3.21
CA ALA A 23 2.83 48.04 3.60
C ALA A 23 1.92 47.98 2.36
N VAL A 24 2.32 47.16 1.38
CA VAL A 24 1.50 46.82 0.22
C VAL A 24 1.43 45.29 0.19
N LEU A 25 0.32 44.79 0.74
CA LEU A 25 -0.31 43.57 0.29
C LEU A 25 0.49 42.25 0.45
N VAL A 26 0.88 41.91 1.67
CA VAL A 26 0.94 40.48 2.04
C VAL A 26 -0.50 40.02 2.34
N LEU A 27 -1.37 40.06 1.32
CA LEU A 27 -2.63 39.35 1.31
C LEU A 27 -2.40 37.98 0.68
N LEU A 28 -2.82 36.95 1.41
CA LEU A 28 -3.09 35.60 0.91
C LEU A 28 -1.88 34.82 0.38
N GLN A 29 -0.94 34.49 1.26
CA GLN A 29 -0.30 33.16 1.19
C GLN A 29 -0.79 32.28 2.33
N GLY A 30 -2.12 32.15 2.43
CA GLY A 30 -2.76 30.95 2.94
C GLY A 30 -2.60 29.83 1.93
N GLY A 31 -1.36 29.47 1.57
CA GLY A 31 -1.07 28.23 0.89
C GLY A 31 -1.42 27.12 1.87
N SER A 32 -2.64 26.60 1.78
CA SER A 32 -3.01 25.39 2.48
C SER A 32 -2.01 24.35 2.04
N ALA A 33 -1.08 23.98 2.92
CA ALA A 33 -0.27 22.80 2.72
C ALA A 33 -1.27 21.67 2.50
N GLN A 34 -1.43 21.25 1.25
CA GLN A 34 -2.19 20.05 0.94
C GLN A 34 -1.45 18.95 1.68
N ALA A 35 -1.95 18.58 2.87
CA ALA A 35 -1.46 17.42 3.59
C ALA A 35 -1.58 16.27 2.61
N GLN A 36 -0.45 15.84 2.05
CA GLN A 36 -0.37 14.77 1.07
C GLN A 36 -1.09 13.57 1.67
N GLN A 37 -2.35 13.34 1.28
CA GLN A 37 -3.18 12.37 1.98
C GLN A 37 -2.59 10.99 1.76
N LYS A 38 -2.21 10.34 2.85
CA LYS A 38 -1.57 9.03 2.84
C LYS A 38 -2.49 8.02 2.14
N LEU A 39 -1.96 7.37 1.10
CA LEU A 39 -2.62 6.23 0.46
C LEU A 39 -2.78 5.11 1.49
N LEU A 40 -4.00 4.63 1.67
CA LEU A 40 -4.24 3.43 2.47
C LEU A 40 -4.48 2.26 1.54
N TYR A 41 -3.80 1.17 1.85
CA TYR A 41 -3.82 -0.07 1.09
C TYR A 41 -3.52 -1.19 2.08
N TRP A 42 -3.57 -2.43 1.60
CA TRP A 42 -3.26 -3.57 2.45
C TRP A 42 -1.95 -3.40 3.25
N GLY A 43 -1.99 -3.81 4.52
CA GLY A 43 -0.88 -3.67 5.47
C GLY A 43 -0.75 -2.28 6.09
N SER A 44 -1.49 -1.27 5.60
CA SER A 44 -1.61 0.02 6.27
C SER A 44 -2.20 -0.14 7.67
N ARG A 45 -1.76 0.69 8.61
CA ARG A 45 -2.26 0.69 9.99
C ARG A 45 -2.49 2.09 10.52
N GLY A 46 -3.31 2.18 11.56
CA GLY A 46 -3.52 3.38 12.37
C GLY A 46 -4.88 4.03 12.14
N ARG A 47 -5.02 5.24 12.67
CA ARG A 47 -6.31 5.94 12.79
C ARG A 47 -7.02 6.14 11.45
N ASP A 48 -6.28 6.43 10.39
CA ASP A 48 -6.85 6.60 9.04
C ASP A 48 -7.56 5.32 8.55
N VAL A 49 -7.02 4.14 8.87
CA VAL A 49 -7.64 2.87 8.51
C VAL A 49 -8.90 2.64 9.34
N SER A 50 -8.87 2.94 10.64
CA SER A 50 -10.04 2.84 11.51
C SER A 50 -11.20 3.72 11.01
N VAL A 51 -10.90 4.96 10.58
CA VAL A 51 -11.91 5.88 10.02
C VAL A 51 -12.55 5.30 8.76
N VAL A 52 -11.75 4.72 7.86
CA VAL A 52 -12.27 4.05 6.66
C VAL A 52 -13.12 2.83 7.02
N GLN A 53 -12.65 1.98 7.94
CA GLN A 53 -13.40 0.81 8.40
C GLN A 53 -14.74 1.20 9.03
N GLN A 54 -14.78 2.26 9.85
CA GLN A 54 -16.02 2.80 10.43
C GLN A 54 -16.99 3.23 9.34
N LYS A 55 -16.52 3.99 8.34
CA LYS A 55 -17.36 4.48 7.25
C LYS A 55 -17.94 3.32 6.42
N LEU A 56 -17.08 2.37 6.03
CA LEU A 56 -17.51 1.18 5.29
C LEU A 56 -18.48 0.33 6.09
N LYS A 57 -18.29 0.22 7.41
CA LYS A 57 -19.19 -0.52 8.30
C LYS A 57 -20.56 0.14 8.41
N ALA A 58 -20.58 1.45 8.64
CA ALA A 58 -21.81 2.24 8.67
C ALA A 58 -22.61 2.13 7.37
N TRP A 59 -21.93 1.92 6.24
CA TRP A 59 -22.54 1.78 4.92
C TRP A 59 -22.76 0.33 4.47
N GLY A 60 -22.57 -0.65 5.36
CA GLY A 60 -22.85 -2.05 5.08
C GLY A 60 -21.85 -2.76 4.16
N TYR A 61 -20.68 -2.16 3.90
CA TYR A 61 -19.60 -2.78 3.12
C TYR A 61 -18.64 -3.61 3.98
N TYR A 62 -18.58 -3.36 5.30
CA TYR A 62 -17.59 -3.97 6.19
C TYR A 62 -18.24 -4.51 7.47
N ASN A 63 -18.16 -5.83 7.67
CA ASN A 63 -18.74 -6.49 8.84
C ASN A 63 -17.71 -6.83 9.94
N GLY A 64 -16.42 -6.56 9.70
CA GLY A 64 -15.35 -6.85 10.65
C GLY A 64 -15.23 -5.86 11.80
N PHE A 65 -14.21 -6.06 12.65
CA PHE A 65 -13.85 -5.12 13.71
C PHE A 65 -13.17 -3.88 13.15
N VAL A 66 -13.39 -2.73 13.79
CA VAL A 66 -12.64 -1.51 13.51
C VAL A 66 -11.35 -1.55 14.33
N ASP A 67 -10.35 -2.24 13.79
CA ASP A 67 -9.07 -2.52 14.44
C ASP A 67 -7.92 -1.63 13.93
N GLY A 68 -8.20 -0.77 12.95
CA GLY A 68 -7.18 0.09 12.33
C GLY A 68 -6.14 -0.67 11.53
N SER A 69 -6.39 -1.93 11.17
CA SER A 69 -5.51 -2.77 10.35
C SER A 69 -6.13 -3.04 8.98
N TYR A 70 -5.43 -2.65 7.91
CA TYR A 70 -5.93 -2.85 6.55
C TYR A 70 -5.64 -4.28 6.09
N GLY A 71 -6.44 -5.21 6.58
CA GLY A 71 -6.37 -6.64 6.28
C GLY A 71 -7.21 -7.06 5.06
N SER A 72 -7.40 -8.37 4.90
CA SER A 72 -8.17 -8.99 3.82
C SER A 72 -9.64 -8.52 3.82
N ALA A 73 -10.27 -8.44 4.99
CA ALA A 73 -11.65 -8.01 5.13
C ALA A 73 -11.84 -6.54 4.73
N THR A 74 -10.93 -5.65 5.14
CA THR A 74 -10.94 -4.24 4.73
C THR A 74 -10.69 -4.09 3.23
N TYR A 75 -9.74 -4.84 2.66
CA TYR A 75 -9.48 -4.85 1.22
C TYR A 75 -10.71 -5.26 0.40
N ARG A 76 -11.42 -6.33 0.80
CA ARG A 76 -12.67 -6.75 0.14
C ARG A 76 -13.74 -5.67 0.25
N ALA A 77 -13.95 -5.12 1.45
CA ALA A 77 -14.92 -4.04 1.67
C ALA A 77 -14.64 -2.81 0.79
N VAL A 78 -13.36 -2.42 0.66
CA VAL A 78 -12.98 -1.28 -0.19
C VAL A 78 -13.22 -1.60 -1.66
N ARG A 79 -12.90 -2.81 -2.13
CA ARG A 79 -13.20 -3.20 -3.52
C ARG A 79 -14.68 -3.25 -3.81
N ASP A 80 -15.48 -3.75 -2.89
CA ASP A 80 -16.94 -3.77 -3.02
C ASP A 80 -17.50 -2.36 -3.04
N PHE A 81 -16.99 -1.47 -2.18
CA PHE A 81 -17.29 -0.05 -2.21
C PHE A 81 -16.91 0.59 -3.54
N GLN A 82 -15.68 0.41 -4.01
CA GLN A 82 -15.22 0.94 -5.28
C GLN A 82 -16.09 0.46 -6.44
N ARG A 83 -16.40 -0.84 -6.49
CA ARG A 83 -17.24 -1.44 -7.53
C ARG A 83 -18.65 -0.83 -7.54
N ARG A 84 -19.29 -0.71 -6.38
CA ARG A 84 -20.66 -0.15 -6.28
C ARG A 84 -20.73 1.36 -6.53
N ASN A 85 -19.60 2.07 -6.47
CA ASN A 85 -19.53 3.52 -6.65
C ASN A 85 -18.79 3.92 -7.95
N GLY A 86 -18.63 3.00 -8.91
CA GLY A 86 -18.05 3.32 -10.23
C GLY A 86 -16.57 3.74 -10.19
N LEU A 87 -15.84 3.35 -9.14
CA LEU A 87 -14.42 3.65 -8.99
C LEU A 87 -13.56 2.51 -9.55
N ARG A 88 -12.30 2.82 -9.83
CA ARG A 88 -11.28 1.79 -10.13
C ARG A 88 -11.19 0.80 -8.96
N VAL A 89 -11.40 -0.49 -9.24
CA VAL A 89 -11.52 -1.55 -8.23
C VAL A 89 -10.14 -2.15 -7.90
N ASP A 90 -9.26 -1.32 -7.35
CA ASP A 90 -7.88 -1.67 -7.00
C ASP A 90 -7.67 -1.99 -5.50
N GLY A 91 -8.70 -1.78 -4.67
CA GLY A 91 -8.63 -1.93 -3.22
C GLY A 91 -7.68 -0.93 -2.55
N ILE A 92 -7.43 0.23 -3.18
CA ILE A 92 -6.62 1.32 -2.63
C ILE A 92 -7.54 2.49 -2.27
N VAL A 93 -7.41 2.95 -1.03
CA VAL A 93 -8.07 4.17 -0.56
C VAL A 93 -7.18 5.36 -0.89
N GLY A 94 -7.24 5.77 -2.17
CA GLY A 94 -6.66 7.01 -2.66
C GLY A 94 -7.63 8.18 -2.66
N PRO A 95 -7.26 9.32 -3.25
CA PRO A 95 -8.07 10.55 -3.21
C PRO A 95 -9.52 10.35 -3.67
N ASN A 96 -9.74 9.66 -4.78
CA ASN A 96 -11.09 9.40 -5.31
C ASN A 96 -11.92 8.52 -4.36
N THR A 97 -11.32 7.44 -3.82
CA THR A 97 -11.98 6.58 -2.84
C THR A 97 -12.30 7.33 -1.55
N ARG A 98 -11.38 8.17 -1.06
CA ARG A 98 -11.61 9.01 0.14
C ARG A 98 -12.71 10.03 -0.08
N ALA A 99 -12.72 10.70 -1.23
CA ALA A 99 -13.77 11.64 -1.60
C ALA A 99 -15.14 10.94 -1.63
N ALA A 100 -15.23 9.77 -2.27
CA ALA A 100 -16.47 8.98 -2.31
C ALA A 100 -16.90 8.49 -0.91
N LEU A 101 -15.95 8.23 0.01
CA LEU A 101 -16.25 7.92 1.41
C LEU A 101 -16.63 9.15 2.25
N GLY A 102 -16.59 10.36 1.68
CA GLY A 102 -16.78 11.61 2.42
C GLY A 102 -15.66 11.89 3.44
N LEU A 103 -14.45 11.40 3.16
CA LEU A 103 -13.25 11.54 3.99
C LEU A 103 -12.21 12.50 3.38
N ALA A 104 -12.56 13.21 2.31
CA ALA A 104 -11.71 14.25 1.77
C ALA A 104 -11.69 15.45 2.75
N ALA A 105 -10.49 15.95 3.08
CA ALA A 105 -10.37 17.32 3.59
C ALA A 105 -10.99 18.26 2.54
N VAL A 106 -11.90 19.14 2.97
CA VAL A 106 -12.71 19.97 2.08
C VAL A 106 -11.82 20.80 1.14
N ALA A 107 -11.84 20.46 -0.16
CA ALA A 107 -11.46 21.29 -1.31
C ALA A 107 -12.17 20.71 -2.55
N PRO A 108 -12.61 21.55 -3.52
CA PRO A 108 -13.70 21.20 -4.43
C PRO A 108 -13.31 20.11 -5.45
N ALA A 109 -14.33 19.36 -5.86
CA ALA A 109 -14.23 18.29 -6.85
C ALA A 109 -13.60 18.79 -8.16
N ALA A 110 -12.39 18.34 -8.46
CA ALA A 110 -11.83 18.40 -9.80
C ALA A 110 -12.14 17.07 -10.53
N PRO A 111 -12.50 17.10 -11.81
CA PRO A 111 -12.75 15.89 -12.57
C PRO A 111 -11.46 15.07 -12.67
N ALA A 112 -11.61 13.76 -12.79
CA ALA A 112 -10.52 12.82 -13.04
C ALA A 112 -9.71 13.28 -14.27
N ARG A 113 -8.59 13.97 -14.04
CA ARG A 113 -7.60 14.26 -15.08
C ARG A 113 -6.41 13.33 -14.89
N ASP A 114 -5.99 12.75 -16.01
CA ASP A 114 -4.79 11.96 -16.16
C ASP A 114 -3.57 12.70 -15.60
N GLN A 115 -3.20 12.37 -14.37
CA GLN A 115 -1.94 12.81 -13.82
C GLN A 115 -0.83 11.87 -14.28
N LYS A 116 0.03 12.42 -15.14
CA LYS A 116 1.36 11.92 -15.53
C LYS A 116 2.29 11.86 -14.30
N THR A 117 1.95 11.03 -13.31
CA THR A 117 2.75 10.65 -12.13
C THR A 117 3.01 9.14 -12.16
N VAL A 118 3.32 8.61 -13.34
CA VAL A 118 3.33 7.17 -13.59
C VAL A 118 4.56 6.50 -12.97
N ALA A 119 5.72 7.16 -12.95
CA ALA A 119 6.97 6.58 -12.45
C ALA A 119 6.98 6.39 -10.92
N SER A 120 6.53 7.39 -10.13
CA SER A 120 6.48 7.27 -8.66
C SER A 120 5.34 6.36 -8.19
N ARG A 121 4.19 6.36 -8.87
CA ARG A 121 3.10 5.41 -8.60
C ARG A 121 3.50 3.98 -8.93
N GLY A 122 4.22 3.77 -10.03
CA GLY A 122 4.78 2.47 -10.42
C GLY A 122 5.75 1.94 -9.37
N TYR A 123 6.75 2.73 -8.98
CA TYR A 123 7.73 2.34 -7.95
C TYR A 123 7.08 2.07 -6.59
N VAL A 124 6.13 2.90 -6.16
CA VAL A 124 5.37 2.67 -4.91
C VAL A 124 4.47 1.45 -5.03
N SER A 125 3.89 1.14 -6.19
CA SER A 125 3.19 -0.14 -6.42
C SER A 125 4.16 -1.30 -6.30
N THR A 126 5.28 -1.29 -7.04
CA THR A 126 6.30 -2.33 -7.00
C THR A 126 6.81 -2.60 -5.58
N SER A 127 7.09 -1.57 -4.80
CA SER A 127 7.52 -1.74 -3.39
C SER A 127 6.44 -2.40 -2.52
N ARG A 128 5.17 -2.02 -2.70
CA ARG A 128 4.02 -2.61 -1.98
C ARG A 128 3.75 -4.04 -2.42
N ASP A 129 3.84 -4.31 -3.71
CA ASP A 129 3.63 -5.62 -4.33
C ASP A 129 4.74 -6.60 -3.92
N VAL A 130 6.00 -6.14 -3.90
CA VAL A 130 7.14 -6.91 -3.36
C VAL A 130 6.88 -7.25 -1.89
N GLN A 131 6.46 -6.29 -1.07
CA GLN A 131 6.17 -6.57 0.35
C GLN A 131 5.00 -7.54 0.52
N LEU A 132 3.96 -7.43 -0.31
CA LEU A 132 2.81 -8.33 -0.27
C LEU A 132 3.22 -9.76 -0.64
N LEU A 133 3.93 -9.94 -1.76
CA LEU A 133 4.49 -11.22 -2.16
C LEU A 133 5.42 -11.78 -1.09
N ALA A 134 6.33 -10.97 -0.55
CA ALA A 134 7.28 -11.41 0.47
C ALA A 134 6.58 -11.90 1.74
N ARG A 135 5.46 -11.29 2.16
CA ARG A 135 4.71 -11.77 3.33
C ARG A 135 4.08 -13.13 3.09
N VAL A 136 3.57 -13.37 1.88
CA VAL A 136 3.04 -14.69 1.51
C VAL A 136 4.18 -15.70 1.41
N ILE A 137 5.29 -15.36 0.77
CA ILE A 137 6.47 -16.24 0.67
C ILE A 137 6.99 -16.61 2.06
N GLU A 138 7.10 -15.64 2.98
CA GLU A 138 7.49 -15.89 4.36
C GLU A 138 6.52 -16.85 5.06
N GLY A 139 5.23 -16.67 4.86
CA GLY A 139 4.22 -17.51 5.50
C GLY A 139 4.09 -18.91 4.92
N GLU A 140 4.30 -19.07 3.61
CA GLU A 140 4.10 -20.33 2.90
C GLU A 140 5.40 -21.14 2.73
N ALA A 141 6.56 -20.47 2.68
CA ALA A 141 7.81 -21.07 2.23
C ALA A 141 9.06 -20.65 3.04
N ALA A 142 8.91 -20.12 4.26
CA ALA A 142 10.07 -19.74 5.11
C ALA A 142 11.13 -20.86 5.22
N ASP A 143 10.68 -22.11 5.43
CA ASP A 143 11.55 -23.27 5.60
C ASP A 143 11.90 -24.01 4.28
N GLU A 144 11.57 -23.41 3.13
CA GLU A 144 11.90 -23.98 1.82
C GLU A 144 13.27 -23.48 1.33
N PRO A 145 13.96 -24.22 0.43
CA PRO A 145 15.12 -23.68 -0.27
C PRO A 145 14.77 -22.40 -1.03
N TYR A 146 15.77 -21.57 -1.32
CA TYR A 146 15.55 -20.27 -1.97
C TYR A 146 14.75 -20.36 -3.28
N SER A 147 14.98 -21.40 -4.10
CA SER A 147 14.19 -21.67 -5.30
C SER A 147 12.72 -21.97 -5.00
N GLY A 148 12.41 -22.62 -3.87
CA GLY A 148 11.04 -22.85 -3.40
C GLY A 148 10.34 -21.57 -2.94
N LYS A 149 11.08 -20.63 -2.33
CA LYS A 149 10.57 -19.29 -2.00
C LYS A 149 10.20 -18.51 -3.27
N VAL A 150 11.08 -18.52 -4.28
CA VAL A 150 10.81 -17.89 -5.58
C VAL A 150 9.64 -18.58 -6.29
N ALA A 151 9.55 -19.91 -6.22
CA ALA A 151 8.47 -20.70 -6.80
C ALA A 151 7.07 -20.27 -6.31
N VAL A 152 6.91 -20.03 -5.00
CA VAL A 152 5.64 -19.53 -4.45
C VAL A 152 5.30 -18.15 -5.02
N GLY A 153 6.28 -17.24 -5.08
CA GLY A 153 6.10 -15.93 -5.72
C GLY A 153 5.70 -16.04 -7.18
N ALA A 154 6.33 -16.93 -7.93
CA ALA A 154 6.04 -17.17 -9.34
C ALA A 154 4.63 -17.72 -9.56
N VAL A 155 4.17 -18.66 -8.73
CA VAL A 155 2.77 -19.16 -8.78
C VAL A 155 1.75 -18.02 -8.62
N ILE A 156 1.99 -17.09 -7.70
CA ILE A 156 1.10 -15.92 -7.53
C ILE A 156 1.07 -15.07 -8.80
N LEU A 157 2.22 -14.82 -9.41
CA LEU A 157 2.32 -14.03 -10.64
C LEU A 157 1.73 -14.77 -11.85
N ASN A 158 1.82 -16.10 -11.90
CA ASN A 158 1.18 -16.93 -12.92
C ASN A 158 -0.34 -16.87 -12.80
N ARG A 159 -0.88 -16.87 -11.57
CA ARG A 159 -2.31 -16.61 -11.34
C ARG A 159 -2.71 -15.22 -11.83
N VAL A 160 -1.94 -14.17 -11.51
CA VAL A 160 -2.23 -12.79 -11.98
C VAL A 160 -2.29 -12.70 -13.51
N LYS A 161 -1.45 -13.46 -14.23
CA LYS A 161 -1.43 -13.51 -15.70
C LYS A 161 -2.57 -14.35 -16.30
N SER A 162 -3.18 -15.24 -15.52
CA SER A 162 -4.20 -16.17 -15.98
C SER A 162 -5.60 -15.58 -15.85
N ALA A 163 -6.42 -15.71 -16.91
CA ALA A 163 -7.81 -15.28 -16.90
C ALA A 163 -8.69 -16.02 -15.87
N ALA A 164 -8.22 -17.15 -15.33
CA ALA A 164 -8.93 -17.93 -14.31
C ALA A 164 -8.84 -17.33 -12.89
N PHE A 165 -8.00 -16.31 -12.68
CA PHE A 165 -7.76 -15.71 -11.37
C PHE A 165 -7.87 -14.18 -11.44
N PRO A 166 -7.94 -13.49 -10.27
CA PRO A 166 -7.86 -12.04 -10.23
C PRO A 166 -6.57 -11.53 -10.89
N ASN A 167 -6.69 -10.43 -11.63
CA ASN A 167 -5.60 -9.82 -12.41
C ASN A 167 -4.73 -8.84 -11.59
N THR A 168 -4.70 -8.97 -10.26
CA THR A 168 -3.83 -8.19 -9.37
C THR A 168 -3.23 -9.09 -8.30
N ILE A 169 -2.00 -8.79 -7.85
CA ILE A 169 -1.32 -9.56 -6.79
C ILE A 169 -2.18 -9.62 -5.53
N SER A 170 -2.71 -8.47 -5.08
CA SER A 170 -3.64 -8.41 -3.95
C SER A 170 -4.93 -9.18 -4.19
N GLY A 171 -5.47 -9.15 -5.42
CA GLY A 171 -6.62 -9.95 -5.80
C GLY A 171 -6.38 -11.44 -5.57
N VAL A 172 -5.27 -11.97 -6.06
CA VAL A 172 -4.87 -13.38 -5.90
C VAL A 172 -4.61 -13.71 -4.43
N VAL A 173 -3.82 -12.89 -3.74
CA VAL A 173 -3.39 -13.15 -2.36
C VAL A 173 -4.56 -13.17 -1.38
N PHE A 174 -5.62 -12.37 -1.61
CA PHE A 174 -6.78 -12.32 -0.72
C PHE A 174 -7.97 -13.18 -1.15
N GLN A 175 -7.82 -14.02 -2.18
CA GLN A 175 -8.81 -15.05 -2.47
C GLN A 175 -9.04 -15.92 -1.22
N PRO A 176 -10.30 -16.24 -0.88
CA PRO A 176 -10.59 -17.08 0.27
C PRO A 176 -9.78 -18.39 0.22
N LEU A 177 -9.08 -18.70 1.32
CA LEU A 177 -8.30 -19.94 1.51
C LEU A 177 -7.16 -20.17 0.50
N ALA A 178 -6.73 -19.14 -0.24
CA ALA A 178 -5.64 -19.30 -1.21
C ALA A 178 -4.25 -19.46 -0.56
N PHE A 179 -4.07 -18.88 0.64
CA PHE A 179 -2.82 -18.88 1.40
C PHE A 179 -3.15 -18.96 2.90
N GLU A 180 -2.66 -19.99 3.59
CA GLU A 180 -2.92 -20.22 5.03
C GLU A 180 -2.39 -19.04 5.86
N SER A 181 -1.22 -18.53 5.50
CA SER A 181 -0.56 -17.40 6.17
C SER A 181 -1.40 -16.11 6.18
N VAL A 182 -2.16 -15.88 5.12
CA VAL A 182 -3.06 -14.74 4.98
C VAL A 182 -4.34 -14.95 5.80
N ALA A 183 -4.87 -16.17 5.79
CA ALA A 183 -6.08 -16.53 6.53
C ALA A 183 -5.86 -16.45 8.06
N ASN A 184 -4.69 -16.88 8.53
CA ASN A 184 -4.36 -16.95 9.96
C ASN A 184 -3.87 -15.62 10.56
N GLY A 185 -3.99 -14.51 9.84
CA GLY A 185 -3.61 -13.20 10.36
C GLY A 185 -2.11 -13.02 10.59
N GLN A 186 -1.25 -13.91 10.06
CA GLN A 186 0.21 -13.86 10.25
C GLN A 186 0.89 -12.75 9.42
N TYR A 187 0.13 -11.78 8.92
CA TYR A 187 0.61 -10.60 8.18
C TYR A 187 1.51 -9.68 9.01
N THR A 188 1.60 -9.91 10.31
CA THR A 188 2.47 -9.18 11.26
C THR A 188 3.87 -9.76 11.36
N ARG A 189 4.15 -10.95 10.80
CA ARG A 189 5.47 -11.57 10.90
C ARG A 189 6.54 -10.66 10.27
N PRO A 190 7.72 -10.52 10.91
CA PRO A 190 8.83 -9.78 10.32
C PRO A 190 9.21 -10.39 8.97
N LEU A 191 9.41 -9.54 7.96
CA LEU A 191 9.92 -9.98 6.67
C LEU A 191 11.42 -10.27 6.75
N THR A 192 11.83 -11.42 6.26
CA THR A 192 13.25 -11.72 6.08
C THR A 192 13.78 -11.07 4.80
N LYS A 193 15.10 -10.80 4.76
CA LYS A 193 15.78 -10.33 3.55
C LYS A 193 15.61 -11.34 2.40
N GLU A 194 15.61 -12.64 2.73
CA GLU A 194 15.47 -13.72 1.76
C GLU A 194 14.09 -13.71 1.09
N SER A 195 13.00 -13.61 1.86
CA SER A 195 11.63 -13.53 1.31
C SER A 195 11.41 -12.29 0.45
N ILE A 196 11.99 -11.14 0.82
CA ILE A 196 11.96 -9.92 -0.01
C ILE A 196 12.72 -10.14 -1.32
N GLN A 197 13.90 -10.75 -1.26
CA GLN A 197 14.70 -11.01 -2.45
C GLN A 197 14.00 -12.03 -3.37
N ALA A 198 13.41 -13.08 -2.81
CA ALA A 198 12.63 -14.07 -3.57
C ALA A 198 11.44 -13.42 -4.29
N ALA A 199 10.69 -12.53 -3.61
CA ALA A 199 9.62 -11.77 -4.23
C ALA A 199 10.11 -10.92 -5.41
N ARG A 200 11.24 -10.22 -5.25
CA ARG A 200 11.85 -9.43 -6.33
C ARG A 200 12.27 -10.29 -7.51
N GLN A 201 12.86 -11.46 -7.25
CA GLN A 201 13.27 -12.39 -8.31
C GLN A 201 12.07 -12.91 -9.11
N ALA A 202 10.99 -13.30 -8.43
CA ALA A 202 9.75 -13.69 -9.10
C ALA A 202 9.18 -12.53 -9.95
N MET A 203 9.14 -11.31 -9.41
CA MET A 203 8.70 -10.12 -10.15
C MET A 203 9.61 -9.75 -11.33
N ALA A 204 10.90 -10.08 -11.26
CA ALA A 204 11.85 -9.95 -12.35
C ALA A 204 11.68 -11.03 -13.44
N GLY A 205 10.78 -12.00 -13.22
CA GLY A 205 10.42 -13.03 -14.19
C GLY A 205 11.07 -14.39 -13.96
N TRP A 206 11.84 -14.58 -12.88
CA TRP A 206 12.37 -15.91 -12.58
C TRP A 206 11.24 -16.82 -12.05
N ASP A 207 10.89 -17.83 -12.85
CA ASP A 207 9.89 -18.84 -12.51
C ASP A 207 10.51 -20.25 -12.54
N PRO A 208 10.94 -20.80 -11.39
CA PRO A 208 11.49 -22.15 -11.30
C PRO A 208 10.43 -23.26 -11.44
N THR A 209 9.13 -22.91 -11.49
CA THR A 209 8.03 -23.89 -11.62
C THR A 209 7.64 -24.15 -13.06
N GLY A 210 8.12 -23.33 -14.01
CA GLY A 210 7.70 -23.42 -15.40
C GLY A 210 6.23 -23.13 -15.62
N GLY A 211 5.65 -22.15 -14.92
CA GLY A 211 4.26 -21.72 -15.15
C GLY A 211 3.21 -22.39 -14.26
N ALA A 212 3.58 -22.93 -13.09
CA ALA A 212 2.60 -23.52 -12.18
C ALA A 212 1.62 -22.47 -11.64
N THR A 213 0.38 -22.87 -11.40
CA THR A 213 -0.70 -22.07 -10.79
C THR A 213 -1.16 -22.65 -9.45
N PHE A 214 -0.69 -23.85 -9.11
CA PHE A 214 -0.98 -24.55 -7.86
C PHE A 214 0.31 -25.06 -7.21
N PHE A 215 0.31 -25.11 -5.87
CA PHE A 215 1.30 -25.84 -5.10
C PHE A 215 0.67 -26.40 -3.82
N TRP A 216 1.25 -27.46 -3.27
CA TRP A 216 0.87 -28.00 -1.97
C TRP A 216 2.03 -28.79 -1.33
N ASN A 217 1.98 -28.92 -0.01
CA ASN A 217 2.86 -29.84 0.72
C ASN A 217 2.18 -31.23 0.78
N PRO A 218 2.76 -32.27 0.16
CA PRO A 218 2.15 -33.60 0.12
C PRO A 218 2.13 -34.31 1.49
N ALA A 219 2.85 -33.78 2.50
CA ALA A 219 2.79 -34.27 3.87
C ALA A 219 1.58 -33.71 4.66
N LYS A 220 0.87 -32.71 4.14
CA LYS A 220 -0.37 -32.17 4.73
C LYS A 220 -1.60 -32.81 4.10
N ARG A 221 -2.72 -32.86 4.83
CA ARG A 221 -4.01 -33.22 4.25
C ARG A 221 -4.47 -32.13 3.28
N VAL A 222 -4.76 -32.54 2.05
CA VAL A 222 -5.21 -31.66 0.96
C VAL A 222 -6.39 -32.30 0.24
N SER A 223 -7.16 -31.49 -0.49
CA SER A 223 -8.28 -32.01 -1.29
C SER A 223 -7.79 -33.02 -2.34
N PRO A 224 -8.44 -34.18 -2.51
CA PRO A 224 -8.08 -35.15 -3.56
C PRO A 224 -8.03 -34.56 -4.96
N TRP A 225 -8.84 -33.53 -5.22
CA TRP A 225 -8.86 -32.80 -6.49
C TRP A 225 -7.48 -32.24 -6.88
N ILE A 226 -6.65 -31.81 -5.91
CA ILE A 226 -5.34 -31.19 -6.22
C ILE A 226 -4.40 -32.17 -6.92
N TRP A 227 -4.52 -33.47 -6.62
CA TRP A 227 -3.72 -34.53 -7.22
C TRP A 227 -4.12 -34.85 -8.67
N SER A 228 -5.27 -34.35 -9.13
CA SER A 228 -5.69 -34.45 -10.54
C SER A 228 -5.09 -33.37 -11.44
N ARG A 229 -4.38 -32.39 -10.87
CA ARG A 229 -3.75 -31.30 -11.64
C ARG A 229 -2.54 -31.83 -12.42
N ASN A 230 -2.12 -31.12 -13.46
CA ASN A 230 -0.94 -31.50 -14.22
C ASN A 230 0.32 -31.15 -13.42
N ILE A 231 0.90 -32.14 -12.74
CA ILE A 231 2.09 -31.97 -11.90
C ILE A 231 3.30 -31.65 -12.77
N VAL A 232 3.93 -30.51 -12.51
CA VAL A 232 5.12 -30.05 -13.26
C VAL A 232 6.43 -30.35 -12.53
N GLY A 233 6.39 -30.58 -11.21
CA GLY A 233 7.57 -30.96 -10.44
C GLY A 233 7.44 -30.72 -8.94
N ARG A 234 8.56 -30.90 -8.24
CA ARG A 234 8.68 -30.69 -6.80
C ARG A 234 9.93 -29.85 -6.50
N ILE A 235 9.78 -28.83 -5.66
CA ILE A 235 10.89 -28.01 -5.15
C ILE A 235 10.77 -27.99 -3.63
N GLY A 236 11.81 -28.48 -2.95
CA GLY A 236 11.77 -28.70 -1.51
C GLY A 236 10.60 -29.62 -1.12
N ARG A 237 9.73 -29.14 -0.23
CA ARG A 237 8.56 -29.90 0.25
C ARG A 237 7.30 -29.60 -0.55
N HIS A 238 7.33 -28.74 -1.56
CA HIS A 238 6.15 -28.42 -2.35
C HIS A 238 6.13 -29.13 -3.70
N VAL A 239 4.98 -29.72 -4.02
CA VAL A 239 4.61 -30.15 -5.37
C VAL A 239 3.95 -28.98 -6.08
N PHE A 240 4.26 -28.78 -7.35
CA PHE A 240 3.75 -27.71 -8.20
C PHE A 240 2.97 -28.28 -9.39
N ALA A 241 1.89 -27.61 -9.79
CA ALA A 241 1.03 -28.06 -10.89
C ALA A 241 0.36 -26.91 -11.65
N ARG A 242 -0.17 -27.23 -12.84
CA ARG A 242 -1.03 -26.36 -13.67
C ARG A 242 -2.49 -26.76 -13.58
#